data_AF-A0A7L5YNK6-F1
#
_entry.id   AF-A0A7L5YNK6-F1
#
_cell.length_a   1.000
_cell.length_b   1.000
_cell.length_c   1.000
_cell.angle_alpha   90.00
_cell.angle_beta   90.00
_cell.angle_gamma   90.00
#
_symmetry.space_group_name_H-M   'P 1'
#
loop_
_entity.id
_entity.type
_entity.pdbx_description
1 polymer ?
#
loop_
_entity_poly.entity_id
_entity_poly.type
_entity_poly.pdbx_seq_one_letter_code
_entity_poly.pdbx_strand_id
1 'polypeptide(L)'
;MFNRNRLFTKPVTIGLALIVGGLIVGLLGSGVALAFSSGVSGYSGNPNINGGATCSACHSGGQVPVVTLTGPTSVAPGSTHTYVLSVQSTNVAVQTYAGPTSLRRAVPWHPPAPIRTS
;
A
#
# COMPACT_ATOMS: atom_id res chain seq x y z
N MET A 1 7.67 -54.77 31.99
CA MET A 1 8.55 -53.68 31.49
C MET A 1 7.73 -52.77 30.57
N PHE A 2 7.32 -51.58 31.04
CA PHE A 2 6.63 -50.59 30.20
C PHE A 2 7.66 -49.76 29.43
N ASN A 3 7.61 -49.82 28.09
CA ASN A 3 8.47 -49.06 27.20
C ASN A 3 8.04 -47.58 27.19
N ARG A 4 8.73 -46.74 27.98
CA ARG A 4 8.43 -45.30 28.15
C ARG A 4 8.91 -44.41 26.99
N ASN A 5 9.50 -44.96 25.93
CA ASN A 5 10.15 -44.16 24.87
C ASN A 5 9.19 -43.60 23.80
N ARG A 6 7.88 -43.87 23.86
CA ARG A 6 6.89 -43.38 22.86
C ARG A 6 6.06 -42.16 23.30
N LEU A 7 6.40 -41.54 24.43
CA LEU A 7 5.64 -40.40 24.96
C LEU A 7 6.33 -39.03 24.84
N PHE A 8 7.63 -38.99 24.51
CA PHE A 8 8.40 -37.74 24.51
C PHE A 8 8.66 -37.11 23.12
N THR A 9 8.36 -37.82 22.03
CA THR A 9 8.63 -37.34 20.65
C THR A 9 7.43 -36.67 19.97
N LYS A 10 6.22 -36.86 20.51
CA LYS A 10 4.97 -36.31 19.95
C LYS A 10 4.76 -34.80 20.17
N PRO A 11 5.10 -34.17 21.31
CA PRO A 11 4.79 -32.75 21.48
C PRO A 11 5.69 -31.86 20.60
N VAL A 12 6.94 -32.26 20.38
CA VAL A 12 7.90 -31.53 19.54
C VAL A 12 7.50 -31.58 18.06
N THR A 13 7.04 -32.74 17.58
CA THR A 13 6.59 -32.91 16.19
C THR A 13 5.26 -32.22 15.90
N ILE A 14 4.33 -32.21 16.86
CA ILE A 14 3.07 -31.45 16.75
C ILE A 14 3.35 -29.94 16.76
N GLY A 15 4.23 -29.46 17.65
CA GLY A 15 4.62 -28.05 17.70
C GLY A 15 5.27 -27.57 16.39
N LEU A 16 6.18 -28.36 15.83
CA LEU A 16 6.81 -28.06 14.54
C LEU A 16 5.78 -28.02 13.39
N ALA A 17 4.84 -28.98 13.35
CA ALA A 17 3.81 -29.04 12.33
C ALA A 17 2.86 -27.83 12.37
N LEU A 18 2.53 -27.32 13.56
CA LEU A 18 1.70 -26.13 13.71
C LEU A 18 2.41 -24.84 13.26
N ILE A 19 3.71 -24.70 13.56
CA ILE A 19 4.51 -23.55 13.11
C ILE A 19 4.64 -23.57 11.58
N VAL A 20 4.98 -24.71 11.00
CA VAL A 20 5.11 -24.86 9.55
C VAL A 20 3.76 -24.65 8.85
N GLY A 21 2.68 -25.23 9.39
CA GLY A 21 1.33 -25.02 8.87
C GLY A 21 0.90 -23.55 8.93
N GLY A 22 1.14 -22.87 10.05
CA GLY A 22 0.84 -21.45 10.21
C GLY A 22 1.64 -20.55 9.25
N LEU A 23 2.92 -20.84 9.06
CA LEU A 23 3.78 -20.13 8.11
C LEU A 23 3.25 -20.29 6.67
N ILE A 24 2.95 -21.52 6.26
CA ILE A 24 2.43 -21.82 4.91
C ILE A 24 1.12 -21.06 4.65
N VAL A 25 0.18 -21.07 5.60
CA VAL A 25 -1.09 -20.34 5.48
C VAL A 25 -0.86 -18.83 5.39
N GLY A 26 0.06 -18.28 6.18
CA GLY A 26 0.42 -16.85 6.13
C GLY A 26 1.00 -16.42 4.78
N LEU A 27 1.88 -17.23 4.19
CA LEU A 27 2.48 -16.92 2.87
C LEU A 27 1.44 -17.00 1.75
N LEU A 28 0.53 -17.98 1.78
CA LEU A 28 -0.53 -18.14 0.78
C LEU A 28 -1.61 -17.05 0.84
N GLY A 29 -1.77 -16.39 2.00
CA GLY A 29 -2.73 -15.30 2.19
C GLY A 29 -2.20 -13.90 1.89
N SER A 30 -0.91 -13.78 1.55
CA SER A 30 -0.26 -12.49 1.31
C SER A 30 -0.67 -11.93 -0.06
N GLY A 31 -1.64 -11.02 -0.09
CA GLY A 31 -2.03 -10.31 -1.31
C GLY A 31 -0.88 -9.47 -1.87
N VAL A 32 -0.75 -9.42 -3.20
CA VAL A 32 0.21 -8.51 -3.86
C VAL A 32 -0.23 -7.06 -3.63
N ALA A 33 0.63 -6.26 -3.00
CA ALA A 33 0.49 -4.82 -2.98
C ALA A 33 0.84 -4.27 -4.37
N LEU A 34 -0.18 -4.08 -5.22
CA LEU A 34 -0.01 -3.52 -6.56
C LEU A 34 0.15 -2.00 -6.46
N ALA A 35 1.38 -1.55 -6.22
CA ALA A 35 1.72 -0.14 -6.36
C ALA A 35 1.64 0.25 -7.85
N PHE A 36 0.78 1.22 -8.19
CA PHE A 36 0.76 1.81 -9.52
C PHE A 36 2.00 2.70 -9.65
N SER A 37 2.99 2.28 -10.43
CA SER A 37 4.26 3.02 -10.60
C SER A 37 4.05 4.41 -11.21
N SER A 38 2.98 4.60 -11.98
CA SER A 38 2.56 5.88 -12.54
C SER A 38 1.62 6.69 -11.64
N GLY A 39 1.28 6.18 -10.46
CA GLY A 39 0.18 6.70 -9.65
C GLY A 39 -1.20 6.40 -10.26
N VAL A 40 -2.24 6.93 -9.60
CA VAL A 40 -3.64 6.79 -9.99
C VAL A 40 -4.31 8.17 -10.01
N SER A 41 -5.10 8.45 -11.04
CA SER A 41 -5.86 9.71 -11.17
C SER A 41 -7.22 9.62 -10.47
N GLY A 42 -7.78 10.77 -10.08
CA GLY A 42 -9.10 10.85 -9.46
C GLY A 42 -9.14 10.59 -7.94
N TYR A 43 -8.00 10.69 -7.24
CA TYR A 43 -7.89 10.50 -5.78
C TYR A 43 -7.35 11.75 -5.07
N SER A 44 -7.62 12.95 -5.60
CA SER A 44 -7.13 14.22 -5.04
C SER A 44 -8.06 14.82 -3.97
N GLY A 45 -9.20 14.21 -3.68
CA GLY A 45 -10.24 14.80 -2.83
C GLY A 45 -11.16 15.79 -3.54
N ASN A 46 -11.07 15.93 -4.87
CA ASN A 46 -12.01 16.74 -5.65
C ASN A 46 -13.41 16.11 -5.60
N PRO A 47 -14.44 16.76 -5.01
CA PRO A 47 -15.77 16.17 -4.84
C PRO A 47 -16.46 15.83 -6.17
N ASN A 48 -16.07 16.49 -7.27
CA ASN A 48 -16.66 16.28 -8.59
C ASN A 48 -16.05 15.09 -9.35
N ILE A 49 -14.96 14.49 -8.84
CA ILE A 49 -14.26 13.37 -9.46
C ILE A 49 -14.21 12.22 -8.46
N ASN A 50 -14.71 11.05 -8.87
CA ASN A 50 -14.68 9.83 -8.05
C ASN A 50 -15.23 10.02 -6.62
N GLY A 51 -16.28 10.86 -6.47
CA GLY A 51 -16.94 11.12 -5.19
C GLY A 51 -16.07 11.77 -4.10
N GLY A 52 -14.96 12.44 -4.48
CA GLY A 52 -14.05 13.03 -3.50
C GLY A 52 -13.10 12.02 -2.84
N ALA A 53 -12.89 10.85 -3.46
CA ALA A 53 -11.91 9.90 -2.98
C ALA A 53 -10.52 10.55 -2.84
N THR A 54 -9.79 10.13 -1.81
CA THR A 54 -8.43 10.60 -1.52
C THR A 54 -7.46 9.42 -1.52
N CYS A 55 -6.16 9.71 -1.38
CA CYS A 55 -5.10 8.69 -1.27
C CYS A 55 -5.42 7.60 -0.23
N SER A 56 -6.17 7.95 0.83
CA SER A 56 -6.52 7.02 1.91
C SER A 56 -7.46 5.89 1.49
N ALA A 57 -8.11 6.00 0.33
CA ALA A 57 -8.96 4.95 -0.21
C ALA A 57 -8.18 3.69 -0.63
N CYS A 58 -6.90 3.86 -1.01
CA CYS A 58 -6.01 2.76 -1.39
C CYS A 58 -4.86 2.58 -0.39
N HIS A 59 -4.53 3.62 0.36
CA HIS A 59 -3.45 3.65 1.34
C HIS A 59 -3.99 3.79 2.76
N SER A 60 -3.82 2.76 3.58
CA SER A 60 -4.25 2.78 4.98
C SER A 60 -3.19 2.21 5.92
N GLY A 61 -3.33 2.55 7.20
CA GLY A 61 -2.35 2.21 8.22
C GLY A 61 -1.11 3.12 8.17
N GLY A 62 -0.07 2.73 8.90
CA GLY A 62 1.12 3.56 9.07
C GLY A 62 0.87 4.83 9.89
N GLN A 63 1.90 5.68 9.97
CA GLN A 63 1.81 7.00 10.58
C GLN A 63 1.54 8.04 9.49
N VAL A 64 0.61 8.95 9.75
CA VAL A 64 0.31 10.06 8.84
C VAL A 64 1.55 10.98 8.76
N PRO A 65 2.09 11.25 7.56
CA PRO A 65 3.23 12.14 7.43
C PRO A 65 2.84 13.59 7.72
N VAL A 66 3.82 14.37 8.14
CA VAL A 66 3.73 15.84 8.13
C VAL A 66 3.92 16.30 6.69
N VAL A 67 2.96 17.06 6.19
CA VAL A 67 3.00 17.64 4.84
C VAL A 67 3.07 19.16 4.97
N THR A 68 4.08 19.77 4.36
CA THR A 68 4.20 21.23 4.27
C THR A 68 4.32 21.67 2.82
N LEU A 69 3.64 22.75 2.47
CA LEU A 69 3.75 23.41 1.18
C LEU A 69 4.27 24.82 1.42
N THR A 70 5.45 25.13 0.91
CA THR A 70 6.06 26.45 1.05
C THR A 70 6.23 27.10 -0.32
N GLY A 71 6.07 28.43 -0.34
CA GLY A 71 6.14 29.23 -1.55
C GLY A 71 5.47 30.59 -1.34
N PRO A 72 5.33 31.39 -2.40
CA PRO A 72 4.65 32.68 -2.34
C PRO A 72 3.19 32.52 -1.90
N THR A 73 2.71 33.41 -1.03
CA THR A 73 1.29 33.46 -0.62
C THR A 73 0.41 34.25 -1.59
N SER A 74 1.03 35.04 -2.46
CA SER A 74 0.39 35.81 -3.54
C SER A 74 1.23 35.73 -4.81
N VAL A 75 0.57 35.67 -5.96
CA VAL A 75 1.19 35.59 -7.28
C VAL A 75 0.49 36.54 -8.24
N ALA A 76 1.23 37.10 -9.20
CA ALA A 76 0.65 37.96 -10.22
C ALA A 76 -0.10 37.12 -11.28
N PRO A 77 -1.15 37.66 -11.92
CA PRO A 77 -1.79 36.96 -13.03
C PRO A 77 -0.78 36.63 -14.15
N GLY A 78 -0.85 35.40 -14.67
CA GLY A 78 0.04 34.94 -15.75
C GLY A 78 1.47 34.63 -15.34
N SER A 79 1.82 34.71 -14.05
CA SER A 79 3.15 34.39 -13.55
C SER A 79 3.29 32.90 -13.16
N THR A 80 4.51 32.38 -13.27
CA THR A 80 4.88 31.03 -12.81
C THR A 80 5.75 31.13 -11.57
N HIS A 81 5.43 30.35 -10.55
CA HIS A 81 6.17 30.32 -9.29
C HIS A 81 6.50 28.88 -8.89
N THR A 82 7.63 28.72 -8.21
CA THR A 82 8.05 27.44 -7.64
C THR A 82 7.51 27.30 -6.22
N TYR A 83 6.96 26.13 -5.93
CA TYR A 83 6.56 25.71 -4.60
C TYR A 83 7.34 24.47 -4.20
N VAL A 84 7.59 24.34 -2.91
CA VAL A 84 8.22 23.15 -2.34
C VAL A 84 7.18 22.40 -1.53
N LEU A 85 6.87 21.18 -1.96
CA LEU A 85 6.10 20.22 -1.19
C LEU A 85 7.06 19.32 -0.40
N SER A 86 7.04 19.41 0.92
CA SER A 86 7.79 18.50 1.80
C SER A 86 6.82 17.50 2.44
N VAL A 87 7.17 16.22 2.34
CA VAL A 87 6.45 15.12 2.99
C VAL A 87 7.45 14.40 3.90
N GLN A 88 7.23 14.46 5.21
CA GLN A 88 8.16 13.95 6.21
C GLN A 88 7.44 12.99 7.16
N SER A 89 8.10 11.89 7.51
CA SER A 89 7.63 10.94 8.52
C SER A 89 8.82 10.55 9.38
N THR A 90 8.58 10.42 10.69
CA THR A 90 9.56 9.88 11.64
C THR A 90 9.60 8.35 11.68
N ASN A 91 8.67 7.70 10.97
CA ASN A 91 8.61 6.25 10.82
C ASN A 91 8.83 5.84 9.36
N VAL A 92 9.44 4.66 9.19
CA VAL A 92 9.54 3.98 7.89
C VAL A 92 8.13 3.81 7.31
N ALA A 93 7.98 3.95 6.00
CA ALA A 93 6.69 3.81 5.33
C ALA A 93 6.18 2.36 5.46
N VAL A 94 5.42 2.08 6.51
CA VAL A 94 4.71 0.80 6.72
C VAL A 94 3.26 0.97 6.29
N GLN A 95 3.04 1.21 4.99
CA GLN A 95 1.68 1.25 4.46
C GLN A 95 1.13 -0.17 4.42
N THR A 96 0.04 -0.41 5.15
CA THR A 96 -0.52 -1.75 5.34
C THR A 96 -1.27 -2.25 4.11
N TYR A 97 -1.77 -1.32 3.28
CA TYR A 97 -2.45 -1.60 2.02
C TYR A 97 -2.00 -0.61 0.94
N ALA A 98 -1.85 -1.10 -0.29
CA ALA A 98 -1.62 -0.30 -1.49
C ALA A 98 -2.46 -0.88 -2.65
N GLY A 99 -3.77 -0.86 -2.48
CA GLY A 99 -4.70 -1.36 -3.51
C GLY A 99 -6.16 -1.22 -3.11
N PRO A 100 -7.08 -1.03 -4.07
CA PRO A 100 -8.50 -0.96 -3.76
C PRO A 100 -9.00 -2.33 -3.26
N THR A 101 -9.76 -2.32 -2.18
CA THR A 101 -10.44 -3.51 -1.60
C THR A 101 -11.55 -4.08 -2.50
N SER A 102 -11.78 -3.50 -3.68
CA SER A 102 -12.79 -3.98 -4.63
C SER A 102 -12.28 -5.17 -5.44
N LEU A 103 -12.59 -6.36 -4.94
CA LEU A 103 -12.49 -7.64 -5.64
C LEU A 103 -12.95 -7.57 -7.10
N ARG A 104 -12.13 -8.16 -7.99
CA ARG A 104 -12.46 -8.66 -9.34
C ARG A 104 -12.97 -7.64 -10.37
N ARG A 105 -12.04 -6.91 -10.98
CA ARG A 105 -11.92 -6.92 -12.45
C ARG A 105 -10.47 -6.66 -12.80
N ALA A 106 -9.78 -7.68 -13.29
CA ALA A 106 -8.55 -7.48 -14.04
C ALA A 106 -8.92 -6.63 -15.26
N VAL A 107 -8.80 -5.31 -15.15
CA VAL A 107 -8.70 -4.46 -16.32
C VAL A 107 -7.40 -4.88 -17.02
N PRO A 108 -7.46 -5.33 -18.28
CA PRO A 108 -6.24 -5.62 -19.02
C PRO A 108 -5.40 -4.35 -19.04
N TRP A 109 -4.15 -4.48 -18.59
CA TRP A 109 -3.11 -3.48 -18.74
C TRP A 109 -3.19 -2.88 -20.15
N HIS A 110 -3.70 -1.66 -20.28
CA HIS A 110 -3.51 -0.86 -21.46
C HIS A 110 -2.15 -0.16 -21.28
N PRO A 111 -1.18 -0.38 -22.18
CA PRO A 111 0.05 0.41 -22.14
C PRO A 111 -0.30 1.89 -22.27
N PRO A 112 0.43 2.80 -21.59
CA PRO A 112 0.23 4.23 -21.76
C PRO A 112 0.43 4.60 -23.22
N ALA A 113 -0.52 5.37 -23.78
CA ALA A 113 -0.39 5.92 -25.12
C ALA A 113 0.91 6.75 -25.21
N PRO A 114 1.66 6.67 -26.32
CA PRO A 114 2.88 7.44 -26.48
C PRO A 114 2.58 8.94 -26.37
N ILE A 115 3.37 9.62 -25.53
CA ILE A 115 3.34 11.07 -25.37
C ILE A 115 3.69 11.69 -26.73
N ARG A 116 2.69 12.31 -27.36
CA ARG A 116 2.89 13.10 -28.58
C ARG A 116 3.59 14.40 -28.17
N THR A 117 4.90 14.46 -28.36
CA THR A 117 5.63 15.73 -28.31
C THR A 117 5.28 16.52 -29.56
N SER A 118 4.53 17.60 -29.40
CA SER A 118 4.36 18.67 -30.39
C SER A 118 5.59 19.56 -30.42
#